data_AF-A0A9X3IT39-F1
#
_entry.id   AF-A0A9X3IT39-F1
#
_cell.length_a   1.000
_cell.length_b   1.000
_cell.length_c   1.000
_cell.angle_alpha   90.00
_cell.angle_beta   90.00
_cell.angle_gamma   90.00
#
_symmetry.space_group_name_H-M   'P 1'
#
loop_
_entity.id
_entity.type
_entity.pdbx_description
1 polymer ?
#
loop_
_entity_poly.entity_id
_entity_poly.type
_entity_poly.pdbx_seq_one_letter_code
_entity_poly.pdbx_strand_id
1 'polypeptide(L)'
;MDALSYFAMSWLDPSLLILTALGTFLGIYVGAIPGLSVTMAVSILISFTFSWDVNDALCLMVGIYMGGVYGGSRTAILLNIPGAPSAIATALDGYPLAQRGEAGEAIGLSTIMSVIGGFIGIIVLAVAAPNVSEFALSFQPRDYMMLAVLGIMLVGSLAGDSLAKGIFAGAMGMLIGTVGLDPLTAEERFTFGVTELWNGINPVAVMIGMFGISEALNQLHHLDKMAVKQKIDRIIPHWSNIKKYFGLSVQSSTLGVVIGALPGTGGDIAALMAYDHAKRITKNPEVPFGKGAKEGLVAPESANNAAVGGAYIPMLTLGIPGDAVTAVFIGALFIHGLNPGPLLLTEKPEMFWFTVGNLTLANIFVLIFGLTGIRLFAKIVECPKGILIPLIFLLSIVGAYSINNSVADIWWMLGFGVLGYFMKMYGYQLGPVILGVILSRLMDENWRRAIISEREDLGSFFLNLASSPLSAFLLTSIVLIFLSQTPVWARWIRPLWAGKEDKAQA
;
A
#
# COMPACT_ATOMS: atom_id res chain seq x y z
N MET A 1 11.69 28.55 7.18
CA MET A 1 11.12 29.06 5.91
C MET A 1 11.26 28.02 4.80
N ASP A 2 12.20 27.07 4.92
CA ASP A 2 12.53 26.11 3.86
C ASP A 2 11.50 24.98 3.68
N ALA A 3 10.86 24.50 4.76
CA ALA A 3 9.84 23.44 4.67
C ALA A 3 8.62 23.85 3.82
N LEU A 4 8.15 25.09 3.97
CA LEU A 4 7.00 25.60 3.22
C LEU A 4 7.35 25.81 1.75
N SER A 5 8.57 26.25 1.44
CA SER A 5 9.02 26.38 0.03
C SER A 5 9.13 25.02 -0.65
N TYR A 6 9.65 24.00 0.03
CA TYR A 6 9.71 22.65 -0.52
C TYR A 6 8.32 22.04 -0.71
N PHE A 7 7.42 22.25 0.25
CA PHE A 7 6.02 21.84 0.13
C PHE A 7 5.31 22.49 -1.06
N ALA A 8 5.52 23.79 -1.28
CA ALA A 8 4.85 24.54 -2.33
C ALA A 8 5.49 24.35 -3.72
N MET A 9 6.63 23.66 -3.82
CA MET A 9 7.38 23.52 -5.07
C MET A 9 6.53 22.90 -6.20
N SER A 10 5.81 21.80 -5.93
CA SER A 10 4.92 21.17 -6.92
C SER A 10 3.68 22.00 -7.27
N TRP A 11 3.36 23.02 -6.47
CA TRP A 11 2.20 23.88 -6.66
C TRP A 11 2.54 25.10 -7.50
N LEU A 12 3.78 25.57 -7.42
CA LEU A 12 4.26 26.78 -8.08
C LEU A 12 4.88 26.47 -9.45
N ASP A 13 5.49 25.29 -9.62
CA ASP A 13 6.00 24.86 -10.91
C ASP A 13 4.86 24.30 -11.79
N PRO A 14 4.55 24.92 -12.94
CA PRO A 14 3.50 24.45 -13.83
C PRO A 14 3.70 23.02 -14.33
N SER A 15 4.95 22.60 -14.54
CA SER A 15 5.27 21.25 -15.04
C SER A 15 4.93 20.19 -14.00
N LEU A 16 5.37 20.37 -12.76
CA LEU A 16 5.09 19.49 -11.62
C LEU A 16 3.60 19.46 -11.28
N LEU A 17 2.93 20.60 -11.35
CA LEU A 17 1.49 20.70 -11.15
C LEU A 17 0.72 19.89 -12.20
N ILE A 18 1.10 20.00 -13.48
CA ILE A 18 0.50 19.23 -14.58
C ILE A 18 0.78 17.73 -14.42
N LEU A 19 2.00 17.34 -14.04
CA LEU A 19 2.34 15.94 -13.81
C LEU A 19 1.55 15.33 -12.65
N THR A 20 1.38 16.09 -11.57
CA THR A 20 0.55 15.66 -10.42
C THR A 20 -0.91 15.53 -10.82
N ALA A 21 -1.44 16.48 -11.59
CA ALA A 21 -2.80 16.43 -12.10
C ALA A 21 -3.00 15.24 -13.05
N LEU A 22 -2.08 15.03 -13.99
CA LEU A 22 -2.09 13.92 -14.94
C LEU A 22 -1.99 12.58 -14.22
N GLY A 23 -1.06 12.45 -13.27
CA GLY A 23 -0.91 11.26 -12.45
C GLY A 23 -2.18 10.97 -11.67
N THR A 24 -2.75 11.99 -11.01
CA THR A 24 -4.00 11.82 -10.27
C THR A 24 -5.13 11.38 -11.19
N PHE A 25 -5.29 12.04 -12.34
CA PHE A 25 -6.26 11.67 -13.35
C PHE A 25 -6.10 10.21 -13.75
N LEU A 26 -4.92 9.82 -14.27
CA LEU A 26 -4.59 8.45 -14.68
C LEU A 26 -4.79 7.43 -13.55
N GLY A 27 -4.44 7.79 -12.32
CA GLY A 27 -4.67 6.97 -11.13
C GLY A 27 -6.14 6.63 -10.97
N ILE A 28 -7.02 7.64 -11.00
CA ILE A 28 -8.47 7.42 -10.88
C ILE A 28 -8.97 6.51 -12.02
N TYR A 29 -8.43 6.64 -13.24
CA TYR A 29 -8.77 5.74 -14.34
C TYR A 29 -8.33 4.30 -14.09
N VAL A 30 -7.06 4.08 -13.76
CA VAL A 30 -6.54 2.75 -13.46
C VAL A 30 -7.33 2.11 -12.33
N GLY A 31 -7.53 2.84 -11.23
CA GLY A 31 -8.30 2.36 -10.08
C GLY A 31 -9.74 1.99 -10.45
N ALA A 32 -10.35 2.70 -11.40
CA ALA A 32 -11.70 2.41 -11.87
C ALA A 32 -11.76 1.34 -12.97
N ILE A 33 -10.66 0.71 -13.39
CA ILE A 33 -10.73 -0.41 -14.34
C ILE A 33 -10.69 -1.72 -13.56
N PRO A 34 -11.75 -2.54 -13.61
CA PRO A 34 -11.77 -3.82 -12.92
C PRO A 34 -10.62 -4.74 -13.37
N GLY A 35 -9.83 -5.19 -12.40
CA GLY A 35 -8.69 -6.08 -12.61
C GLY A 35 -7.35 -5.36 -12.78
N LEU A 36 -7.31 -4.04 -12.94
CA LEU A 36 -6.05 -3.29 -12.85
C LEU A 36 -5.79 -2.85 -11.41
N SER A 37 -4.72 -3.36 -10.80
CA SER A 37 -4.32 -2.90 -9.48
C SER A 37 -3.51 -1.60 -9.57
N VAL A 38 -3.64 -0.76 -8.54
CA VAL A 38 -2.80 0.44 -8.36
C VAL A 38 -1.32 0.05 -8.24
N THR A 39 -1.03 -1.08 -7.57
CA THR A 39 0.33 -1.64 -7.45
C THR A 39 0.96 -1.92 -8.81
N MET A 40 0.20 -2.47 -9.75
CA MET A 40 0.66 -2.73 -11.10
C MET A 40 0.92 -1.43 -11.86
N ALA A 41 0.01 -0.44 -11.78
CA ALA A 41 0.23 0.83 -12.48
C ALA A 41 1.48 1.55 -11.97
N VAL A 42 1.69 1.61 -10.66
CA VAL A 42 2.92 2.20 -10.10
C VAL A 42 4.16 1.41 -10.53
N SER A 43 4.09 0.07 -10.58
CA SER A 43 5.21 -0.76 -11.06
C SER A 43 5.58 -0.46 -12.52
N ILE A 44 4.58 -0.22 -13.38
CA ILE A 44 4.80 0.16 -14.79
C ILE A 44 5.39 1.56 -14.88
N LEU A 45 4.94 2.51 -14.04
CA LEU A 45 5.48 3.86 -14.05
C LEU A 45 6.97 3.90 -13.74
N ILE A 46 7.46 3.07 -12.82
CA ILE A 46 8.91 3.00 -12.53
C ILE A 46 9.71 2.78 -13.81
N SER A 47 9.20 1.91 -14.68
CA SER A 47 9.83 1.60 -15.97
C SER A 47 9.87 2.80 -16.90
N PHE A 48 8.85 3.65 -16.84
CA PHE A 48 8.68 4.82 -17.69
C PHE A 48 9.39 6.06 -17.13
N THR A 49 9.42 6.22 -15.81
CA THR A 49 9.97 7.39 -15.13
C THR A 49 11.43 7.23 -14.76
N PHE A 50 12.05 6.06 -14.94
CA PHE A 50 13.45 5.80 -14.56
C PHE A 50 14.43 6.91 -14.98
N SER A 51 14.34 7.39 -16.23
CA SER A 51 15.23 8.43 -16.76
C SER A 51 14.78 9.87 -16.44
N TRP A 52 13.69 10.04 -15.70
CA TRP A 52 13.12 11.35 -15.39
C TRP A 52 13.81 11.95 -14.17
N ASP A 53 13.67 13.26 -14.02
CA ASP A 53 14.00 13.92 -12.76
C ASP A 53 13.16 13.32 -11.62
N VAL A 54 13.77 13.25 -10.44
CA VAL A 54 13.16 12.65 -9.25
C VAL A 54 11.84 13.33 -8.89
N ASN A 55 11.77 14.66 -9.02
CA ASN A 55 10.56 15.42 -8.70
C ASN A 55 9.42 15.12 -9.69
N ASP A 56 9.74 15.03 -10.99
CA ASP A 56 8.77 14.71 -12.04
C ASP A 56 8.18 13.31 -11.85
N ALA A 57 9.05 12.33 -11.60
CA ALA A 57 8.67 10.95 -11.34
C ALA A 57 7.78 10.84 -10.10
N LEU A 58 8.16 11.49 -8.99
CA LEU A 58 7.38 11.52 -7.77
C LEU A 58 6.02 12.19 -7.95
N CYS A 59 5.92 13.31 -8.68
CA CYS A 59 4.65 13.96 -9.03
C CYS A 59 3.68 13.01 -9.71
N LEU A 60 4.15 12.31 -10.74
CA LEU A 60 3.32 11.37 -11.48
C LEU A 60 2.92 10.15 -10.63
N MET A 61 3.87 9.54 -9.91
CA MET A 61 3.63 8.34 -9.12
C MET A 61 2.69 8.60 -7.94
N VAL A 62 2.93 9.66 -7.16
CA VAL A 62 2.08 10.06 -6.03
C VAL A 62 0.66 10.34 -6.50
N GLY A 63 0.52 11.05 -7.63
CA GLY A 63 -0.77 11.26 -8.28
C GLY A 63 -1.47 9.94 -8.58
N ILE A 64 -0.78 8.99 -9.24
CA ILE A 64 -1.38 7.69 -9.59
C ILE A 64 -1.78 6.88 -8.35
N TYR A 65 -0.99 6.92 -7.29
CA TYR A 65 -1.33 6.24 -6.05
C TYR A 65 -2.57 6.83 -5.39
N MET A 66 -2.59 8.14 -5.14
CA MET A 66 -3.73 8.81 -4.49
C MET A 66 -5.00 8.70 -5.35
N GLY A 67 -4.87 8.93 -6.66
CA GLY A 67 -5.96 8.78 -7.61
C GLY A 67 -6.48 7.35 -7.70
N GLY A 68 -5.58 6.36 -7.71
CA GLY A 68 -5.94 4.94 -7.83
C GLY A 68 -6.65 4.38 -6.61
N VAL A 69 -6.19 4.75 -5.41
CA VAL A 69 -6.82 4.34 -4.14
C VAL A 69 -8.27 4.82 -4.07
N TYR A 70 -8.55 6.05 -4.52
CA TYR A 70 -9.91 6.56 -4.65
C TYR A 70 -10.65 5.97 -5.86
N GLY A 71 -10.01 5.81 -7.01
CA GLY A 71 -10.66 5.38 -8.26
C GLY A 71 -11.41 4.05 -8.15
N GLY A 72 -10.91 3.12 -7.32
CA GLY A 72 -11.53 1.82 -7.07
C GLY A 72 -12.94 1.88 -6.48
N SER A 73 -13.29 2.97 -5.76
CA SER A 73 -14.62 3.14 -5.17
C SER A 73 -15.70 3.35 -6.23
N ARG A 74 -15.35 3.90 -7.40
CA ARG A 74 -16.31 4.18 -8.48
C ARG A 74 -16.93 2.92 -9.04
N THR A 75 -16.12 1.93 -9.37
CA THR A 75 -16.60 0.64 -9.88
C THR A 75 -17.23 -0.22 -8.80
N ALA A 76 -16.79 -0.08 -7.55
CA ALA A 76 -17.47 -0.66 -6.41
C ALA A 76 -18.91 -0.13 -6.28
N ILE A 77 -19.10 1.20 -6.29
CA ILE A 77 -20.42 1.85 -6.18
C ILE A 77 -21.31 1.54 -7.39
N LEU A 78 -20.79 1.68 -8.61
CA LEU A 78 -21.64 1.56 -9.81
C LEU A 78 -21.91 0.11 -10.18
N LEU A 79 -20.90 -0.74 -10.12
CA LEU A 79 -20.93 -2.04 -10.79
C LEU A 79 -20.86 -3.22 -9.82
N ASN A 80 -20.64 -2.98 -8.53
CA ASN A 80 -20.32 -4.03 -7.55
C ASN A 80 -19.09 -4.86 -7.96
N ILE A 81 -18.16 -4.25 -8.69
CA ILE A 81 -16.90 -4.89 -9.11
C ILE A 81 -15.76 -3.97 -8.63
N PRO A 82 -15.30 -4.15 -7.38
CA PRO A 82 -14.24 -3.31 -6.81
C PRO A 82 -12.98 -3.34 -7.67
N GLY A 83 -12.45 -2.15 -8.01
CA GLY A 83 -11.18 -2.02 -8.73
C GLY A 83 -9.95 -2.21 -7.82
N ALA A 84 -10.12 -2.02 -6.52
CA ALA A 84 -9.10 -2.25 -5.50
C ALA A 84 -9.67 -3.14 -4.38
N PRO A 85 -8.84 -3.96 -3.69
CA PRO A 85 -9.27 -4.76 -2.55
C PRO A 85 -9.94 -3.92 -1.44
N SER A 86 -9.45 -2.70 -1.20
CA SER A 86 -10.02 -1.80 -0.21
C SER A 86 -11.43 -1.31 -0.55
N ALA A 87 -11.80 -1.28 -1.83
CA ALA A 87 -13.12 -0.87 -2.28
C ALA A 87 -14.19 -1.97 -2.11
N ILE A 88 -13.83 -3.16 -1.61
CA ILE A 88 -14.81 -4.21 -1.27
C ILE A 88 -15.77 -3.70 -0.19
N ALA A 89 -15.25 -3.08 0.88
CA ALA A 89 -16.06 -2.51 1.95
C ALA A 89 -17.02 -1.43 1.42
N THR A 90 -16.53 -0.59 0.50
CA THR A 90 -17.29 0.44 -0.20
C THR A 90 -18.46 -0.15 -1.01
N ALA A 91 -18.24 -1.28 -1.67
CA ALA A 91 -19.28 -1.92 -2.50
C ALA A 91 -20.48 -2.39 -1.69
N LEU A 92 -20.28 -2.78 -0.42
CA LEU A 92 -21.34 -3.31 0.45
C LEU A 92 -22.54 -2.36 0.59
N ASP A 93 -22.29 -1.06 0.67
CA ASP A 93 -23.33 -0.04 0.78
C ASP A 93 -23.38 0.92 -0.42
N GLY A 94 -22.26 1.13 -1.10
CA GLY A 94 -22.19 1.95 -2.31
C GLY A 94 -23.05 1.39 -3.45
N TYR A 95 -23.00 0.09 -3.69
CA TYR A 95 -23.77 -0.53 -4.77
C TYR A 95 -25.30 -0.52 -4.52
N PRO A 96 -25.79 -0.87 -3.32
CA PRO A 96 -27.21 -0.70 -2.99
C PRO A 96 -27.70 0.75 -3.10
N LEU A 97 -26.88 1.76 -2.78
CA LEU A 97 -27.21 3.17 -3.03
C LEU A 97 -27.37 3.46 -4.52
N ALA A 98 -26.44 2.95 -5.35
CA ALA A 98 -26.54 3.10 -6.80
C ALA A 98 -27.80 2.42 -7.38
N GLN A 99 -28.17 1.24 -6.88
CA GLN A 99 -29.38 0.53 -7.29
C GLN A 99 -30.68 1.30 -6.97
N ARG A 100 -30.65 2.20 -6.00
CA ARG A 100 -31.78 3.10 -5.65
C ARG A 100 -31.84 4.37 -6.50
N GLY A 101 -30.92 4.55 -7.44
CA GLY A 101 -30.80 5.78 -8.23
C GLY A 101 -30.00 6.88 -7.53
N GLU A 102 -29.41 6.61 -6.35
CA GLU A 102 -28.59 7.55 -5.60
C GLU A 102 -27.09 7.47 -5.97
N ALA A 103 -26.75 6.89 -7.14
CA ALA A 103 -25.37 6.68 -7.58
C ALA A 103 -24.52 7.96 -7.60
N GLY A 104 -25.10 9.06 -8.10
CA GLY A 104 -24.41 10.36 -8.13
C GLY A 104 -24.13 10.90 -6.73
N GLU A 105 -25.06 10.75 -5.80
CA GLU A 105 -24.88 11.14 -4.40
C GLU A 105 -23.84 10.25 -3.70
N ALA A 106 -23.88 8.94 -3.92
CA ALA A 106 -22.91 7.99 -3.36
C ALA A 106 -21.48 8.34 -3.84
N ILE A 107 -21.28 8.58 -5.13
CA ILE A 107 -19.97 8.98 -5.66
C ILE A 107 -19.54 10.33 -5.10
N GLY A 108 -20.44 11.32 -5.07
CA GLY A 108 -20.15 12.63 -4.50
C GLY A 108 -19.72 12.55 -3.03
N LEU A 109 -20.45 11.78 -2.22
CA LEU A 109 -20.18 11.58 -0.81
C LEU A 109 -18.86 10.81 -0.60
N SER A 110 -18.64 9.71 -1.32
CA SER A 110 -17.36 8.96 -1.30
C SER A 110 -16.19 9.88 -1.65
N THR A 111 -16.31 10.72 -2.68
CA THR A 111 -15.26 11.64 -3.11
C THR A 111 -14.87 12.61 -2.01
N ILE A 112 -15.85 13.29 -1.41
CA ILE A 112 -15.57 14.31 -0.40
C ILE A 112 -15.01 13.66 0.87
N MET A 113 -15.56 12.53 1.29
CA MET A 113 -15.12 11.83 2.49
C MET A 113 -13.76 11.16 2.32
N SER A 114 -13.44 10.70 1.11
CA SER A 114 -12.11 10.25 0.70
C SER A 114 -11.09 11.38 0.82
N VAL A 115 -11.41 12.56 0.28
CA VAL A 115 -10.52 13.72 0.30
C VAL A 115 -10.29 14.22 1.73
N ILE A 116 -11.34 14.26 2.56
CA ILE A 116 -11.20 14.60 3.99
C ILE A 116 -10.27 13.60 4.68
N GLY A 117 -10.47 12.29 4.45
CA GLY A 117 -9.60 11.27 5.01
C GLY A 117 -8.15 11.38 4.54
N GLY A 118 -7.94 11.63 3.24
CA GLY A 118 -6.63 11.89 2.65
C GLY A 118 -5.93 13.07 3.31
N PHE A 119 -6.61 14.20 3.52
CA PHE A 119 -6.03 15.34 4.23
C PHE A 119 -5.66 15.01 5.67
N ILE A 120 -6.51 14.28 6.40
CA ILE A 120 -6.20 13.85 7.77
C ILE A 120 -4.94 12.96 7.76
N GLY A 121 -4.87 11.99 6.84
CA GLY A 121 -3.68 11.15 6.69
C GLY A 121 -2.41 11.93 6.39
N ILE A 122 -2.48 12.90 5.48
CA ILE A 122 -1.34 13.75 5.10
C ILE A 122 -0.92 14.66 6.26
N ILE A 123 -1.87 15.22 7.01
CA ILE A 123 -1.58 16.02 8.20
C ILE A 123 -0.86 15.17 9.25
N VAL A 124 -1.38 13.96 9.53
CA VAL A 124 -0.72 13.06 10.47
C VAL A 124 0.66 12.65 9.96
N LEU A 125 0.83 12.38 8.66
CA LEU A 125 2.16 12.15 8.06
C LEU A 125 3.11 13.32 8.33
N ALA A 126 2.68 14.56 8.03
CA ALA A 126 3.50 15.76 8.18
C ALA A 126 3.95 16.01 9.63
N VAL A 127 3.13 15.63 10.61
CA VAL A 127 3.41 15.84 12.05
C VAL A 127 4.09 14.64 12.69
N ALA A 128 3.66 13.41 12.37
CA ALA A 128 4.14 12.20 13.00
C ALA A 128 5.48 11.73 12.42
N ALA A 129 5.70 11.85 11.11
CA ALA A 129 6.92 11.33 10.49
C ALA A 129 8.21 11.96 11.05
N PRO A 130 8.32 13.28 11.29
CA PRO A 130 9.49 13.85 11.95
C PRO A 130 9.78 13.22 13.32
N ASN A 131 8.74 13.05 14.14
CA ASN A 131 8.88 12.45 15.47
C ASN A 131 9.26 10.96 15.39
N VAL A 132 8.70 10.23 14.43
CA VAL A 132 9.02 8.81 14.21
C VAL A 132 10.45 8.67 13.70
N SER A 133 10.92 9.51 12.78
CA SER A 133 12.32 9.52 12.32
C SER A 133 13.29 9.81 13.46
N GLU A 134 13.03 10.81 14.29
CA GLU A 134 13.89 11.12 15.44
C GLU A 134 13.93 9.96 16.45
N PHE A 135 12.78 9.35 16.73
CA PHE A 135 12.73 8.14 17.56
C PHE A 135 13.49 6.97 16.90
N ALA A 136 13.39 6.81 15.59
CA ALA A 136 14.07 5.74 14.84
C ALA A 136 15.60 5.91 14.81
N LEU A 137 16.13 7.12 14.98
CA LEU A 137 17.58 7.34 15.16
C LEU A 137 18.11 6.73 16.46
N SER A 138 17.25 6.48 17.46
CA SER A 138 17.63 5.78 18.69
C SER A 138 17.67 4.25 18.55
N PHE A 139 17.20 3.72 17.42
CA PHE A 139 17.09 2.27 17.23
C PHE A 139 18.45 1.64 17.06
N GLN A 140 18.62 0.49 17.70
CA GLN A 140 19.82 -0.32 17.53
C GLN A 140 19.62 -1.32 16.40
N PRO A 141 20.69 -1.93 15.86
CA PRO A 141 20.57 -2.92 14.79
C PRO A 141 19.57 -4.04 15.12
N ARG A 142 19.54 -4.53 16.37
CA ARG A 142 18.55 -5.53 16.80
C ARG A 142 17.09 -5.08 16.61
N ASP A 143 16.79 -3.80 16.81
CA ASP A 143 15.45 -3.25 16.67
C ASP A 143 15.02 -3.19 15.20
N TYR A 144 15.92 -2.78 14.30
CA TYR A 144 15.67 -2.83 12.85
C TYR A 144 15.43 -4.25 12.36
N MET A 145 16.21 -5.22 12.84
CA MET A 145 15.98 -6.62 12.53
C MET A 145 14.59 -7.09 13.00
N MET A 146 14.20 -6.78 14.24
CA MET A 146 12.86 -7.15 14.74
C MET A 146 11.73 -6.43 14.01
N LEU A 147 11.91 -5.16 13.63
CA LEU A 147 10.93 -4.43 12.83
C LEU A 147 10.74 -5.07 11.46
N ALA A 148 11.82 -5.56 10.84
CA ALA A 148 11.73 -6.28 9.58
C ALA A 148 10.96 -7.60 9.73
N VAL A 149 11.27 -8.38 10.78
CA VAL A 149 10.54 -9.63 11.09
C VAL A 149 9.08 -9.36 11.39
N LEU A 150 8.79 -8.37 12.24
CA LEU A 150 7.44 -7.96 12.60
C LEU A 150 6.67 -7.53 11.34
N GLY A 151 7.30 -6.76 10.45
CA GLY A 151 6.68 -6.34 9.21
C GLY A 151 6.28 -7.53 8.34
N ILE A 152 7.21 -8.44 8.04
CA ILE A 152 6.91 -9.65 7.25
C ILE A 152 5.81 -10.48 7.89
N MET A 153 5.85 -10.64 9.22
CA MET A 153 4.83 -11.40 9.96
C MET A 153 3.46 -10.72 9.94
N LEU A 154 3.40 -9.39 10.11
CA LEU A 154 2.14 -8.64 10.08
C LEU A 154 1.44 -8.82 8.74
N VAL A 155 2.14 -8.59 7.63
CA VAL A 155 1.58 -8.81 6.28
C VAL A 155 1.13 -10.26 6.11
N GLY A 156 2.00 -11.21 6.45
CA GLY A 156 1.67 -12.63 6.31
C GLY A 156 0.50 -13.08 7.17
N SER A 157 0.27 -12.43 8.31
CA SER A 157 -0.79 -12.76 9.27
C SER A 157 -2.14 -12.14 8.93
N LEU A 158 -2.12 -11.02 8.20
CA LEU A 158 -3.28 -10.17 7.96
C LEU A 158 -3.78 -10.26 6.52
N ALA A 159 -2.92 -10.59 5.56
CA ALA A 159 -3.26 -10.54 4.15
C ALA A 159 -4.00 -11.80 3.64
N GLY A 160 -4.21 -12.86 4.43
CA GLY A 160 -5.18 -13.91 4.06
C GLY A 160 -5.34 -15.10 5.00
N ASP A 161 -5.97 -16.17 4.49
CA ASP A 161 -6.56 -17.26 5.29
C ASP A 161 -5.57 -18.09 6.12
N SER A 162 -4.27 -18.03 5.80
CA SER A 162 -3.24 -18.87 6.42
C SER A 162 -1.93 -18.12 6.62
N LEU A 163 -1.59 -17.87 7.89
CA LEU A 163 -0.29 -17.36 8.31
C LEU A 163 0.88 -18.20 7.79
N ALA A 164 0.71 -19.52 7.68
CA ALA A 164 1.75 -20.39 7.15
C ALA A 164 2.10 -20.03 5.70
N LYS A 165 1.09 -19.70 4.87
CA LYS A 165 1.33 -19.22 3.49
C LYS A 165 2.01 -17.86 3.49
N GLY A 166 1.62 -16.96 4.40
CA GLY A 166 2.24 -15.64 4.56
C GLY A 166 3.70 -15.70 4.99
N ILE A 167 4.02 -16.50 6.01
CA ILE A 167 5.40 -16.74 6.49
C ILE A 167 6.23 -17.40 5.39
N PHE A 168 5.68 -18.41 4.71
CA PHE A 168 6.37 -19.06 3.59
C PHE A 168 6.70 -18.05 2.47
N ALA A 169 5.73 -17.22 2.09
CA ALA A 169 5.91 -16.17 1.10
C ALA A 169 7.00 -15.16 1.53
N GLY A 170 6.96 -14.71 2.79
CA GLY A 170 7.97 -13.84 3.38
C GLY A 170 9.38 -14.45 3.37
N ALA A 171 9.51 -15.69 3.85
CA ALA A 171 10.77 -16.42 3.86
C ALA A 171 11.31 -16.66 2.45
N MET A 172 10.44 -16.98 1.48
CA MET A 172 10.82 -17.10 0.08
C MET A 172 11.35 -15.77 -0.47
N GLY A 173 10.69 -14.65 -0.13
CA GLY A 173 11.16 -13.32 -0.47
C GLY A 173 12.55 -13.02 0.09
N MET A 174 12.77 -13.38 1.36
CA MET A 174 14.08 -13.21 2.00
C MET A 174 15.17 -14.06 1.31
N LEU A 175 14.88 -15.31 0.97
CA LEU A 175 15.83 -16.15 0.23
C LEU A 175 16.22 -15.50 -1.11
N ILE A 176 15.25 -14.97 -1.85
CA ILE A 176 15.50 -14.23 -3.10
C ILE A 176 16.39 -13.00 -2.85
N GLY A 177 16.12 -12.24 -1.78
CA GLY A 177 16.89 -11.05 -1.41
C GLY A 177 18.33 -11.33 -0.92
N THR A 178 18.62 -12.56 -0.49
CA THR A 178 19.99 -12.98 -0.09
C THR A 178 20.87 -13.44 -1.25
N VAL A 179 20.33 -13.58 -2.46
CA VAL A 179 21.12 -13.97 -3.65
C VAL A 179 22.11 -12.87 -3.99
N GLY A 180 23.37 -13.24 -4.21
CA GLY A 180 24.46 -12.35 -4.64
C GLY A 180 25.68 -12.40 -3.72
N LEU A 181 26.56 -11.42 -3.89
CA LEU A 181 27.73 -11.26 -3.02
C LEU A 181 27.30 -10.73 -1.64
N ASP A 182 27.84 -11.34 -0.58
CA ASP A 182 27.69 -10.83 0.78
C ASP A 182 28.34 -9.44 0.91
N PRO A 183 27.60 -8.38 1.27
CA PRO A 183 28.17 -7.03 1.39
C PRO A 183 29.27 -6.92 2.47
N LEU A 184 29.32 -7.82 3.46
CA LEU A 184 30.33 -7.77 4.52
C LEU A 184 31.54 -8.68 4.29
N THR A 185 31.38 -9.82 3.60
CA THR A 185 32.46 -10.81 3.42
C THR A 185 32.89 -10.99 1.97
N ALA A 186 32.14 -10.45 1.01
CA ALA A 186 32.28 -10.70 -0.42
C ALA A 186 32.16 -12.19 -0.82
N GLU A 187 31.66 -13.05 0.06
CA GLU A 187 31.36 -14.46 -0.24
C GLU A 187 30.15 -14.57 -1.18
N GLU A 188 30.20 -15.54 -2.08
CA GLU A 188 29.13 -15.81 -3.04
C GLU A 188 27.97 -16.57 -2.37
N ARG A 189 26.75 -16.00 -2.42
CA ARG A 189 25.53 -16.62 -1.89
C ARG A 189 24.54 -16.91 -3.00
N PHE A 190 24.26 -18.20 -3.22
CA PHE A 190 23.27 -18.67 -4.22
C PHE A 190 23.54 -18.14 -5.65
N THR A 191 24.80 -17.85 -6.00
CA THR A 191 25.23 -17.43 -7.34
C THR A 191 25.40 -18.62 -8.30
N PHE A 192 25.61 -19.82 -7.76
CA PHE A 192 25.80 -21.07 -8.52
C PHE A 192 26.91 -20.97 -9.61
N GLY A 193 27.91 -20.10 -9.40
CA GLY A 193 28.98 -19.85 -10.37
C GLY A 193 28.59 -18.97 -11.57
N VAL A 194 27.39 -18.36 -11.54
CA VAL A 194 26.90 -17.43 -12.56
C VAL A 194 27.28 -16.00 -12.16
N THR A 195 28.09 -15.32 -12.97
CA THR A 195 28.60 -13.98 -12.66
C THR A 195 27.49 -12.92 -12.65
N GLU A 196 26.46 -13.07 -13.47
CA GLU A 196 25.29 -12.17 -13.49
C GLU A 196 24.54 -12.15 -12.15
N LEU A 197 24.67 -13.20 -11.33
CA LEU A 197 24.06 -13.27 -10.01
C LEU A 197 24.86 -12.57 -8.92
N TRP A 198 26.10 -12.13 -9.17
CA TRP A 198 26.93 -11.47 -8.17
C TRP A 198 26.31 -10.18 -7.62
N ASN A 199 25.63 -9.42 -8.48
CA ASN A 199 24.89 -8.21 -8.09
C ASN A 199 23.57 -8.53 -7.34
N GLY A 200 23.21 -9.81 -7.27
CA GLY A 200 21.95 -10.30 -6.74
C GLY A 200 20.79 -10.11 -7.70
N ILE A 201 19.60 -10.55 -7.25
CA ILE A 201 18.36 -10.37 -8.00
C ILE A 201 17.81 -8.97 -7.70
N ASN A 202 17.58 -8.18 -8.74
CA ASN A 202 17.07 -6.81 -8.59
C ASN A 202 15.65 -6.81 -8.00
N PRO A 203 15.41 -6.21 -6.80
CA PRO A 203 14.09 -6.17 -6.18
C PRO A 203 13.00 -5.55 -7.06
N VAL A 204 13.36 -4.57 -7.89
CA VAL A 204 12.42 -3.90 -8.80
C VAL A 204 12.00 -4.84 -9.92
N ALA A 205 12.91 -5.65 -10.48
CA ALA A 205 12.54 -6.67 -11.45
C ALA A 205 11.58 -7.72 -10.85
N VAL A 206 11.80 -8.11 -9.59
CA VAL A 206 10.88 -9.01 -8.86
C VAL A 206 9.50 -8.34 -8.70
N MET A 207 9.45 -7.06 -8.35
CA MET A 207 8.19 -6.31 -8.19
C MET A 207 7.42 -6.18 -9.51
N ILE A 208 8.09 -5.80 -10.59
CA ILE A 208 7.49 -5.69 -11.92
C ILE A 208 6.96 -7.06 -12.37
N GLY A 209 7.72 -8.14 -12.13
CA GLY A 209 7.28 -9.50 -12.41
C GLY A 209 6.04 -9.89 -11.57
N MET A 210 6.19 -9.88 -10.25
CA MET A 210 5.15 -10.36 -9.33
C MET A 210 3.91 -9.48 -9.33
N PHE A 211 3.98 -8.15 -9.37
CA PHE A 211 2.78 -7.31 -9.40
C PHE A 211 2.28 -6.99 -10.80
N GLY A 212 3.19 -6.79 -11.76
CA GLY A 212 2.82 -6.42 -13.12
C GLY A 212 2.50 -7.60 -14.02
N ILE A 213 3.51 -8.41 -14.33
CA ILE A 213 3.38 -9.53 -15.26
C ILE A 213 2.38 -10.57 -14.74
N SER A 214 2.41 -10.91 -13.45
CA SER A 214 1.47 -11.89 -12.90
C SER A 214 0.01 -11.44 -13.01
N GLU A 215 -0.25 -10.14 -12.85
CA GLU A 215 -1.60 -9.59 -12.97
C GLU A 215 -2.04 -9.57 -14.44
N ALA A 216 -1.15 -9.19 -15.34
CA ALA A 216 -1.40 -9.26 -16.77
C ALA A 216 -1.76 -10.70 -17.23
N LEU A 217 -1.06 -11.72 -16.73
CA LEU A 217 -1.38 -13.13 -16.97
C LEU A 217 -2.73 -13.55 -16.36
N ASN A 218 -3.01 -13.11 -15.13
CA ASN A 218 -4.28 -13.38 -14.46
C ASN A 218 -5.47 -12.76 -15.21
N GLN A 219 -5.30 -11.59 -15.79
CA GLN A 219 -6.34 -10.91 -16.56
C GLN A 219 -6.72 -11.62 -17.86
N LEU A 220 -5.85 -12.45 -18.43
CA LEU A 220 -6.17 -13.28 -19.60
C LEU A 220 -7.35 -14.23 -19.33
N HIS A 221 -7.60 -14.61 -18.07
CA HIS A 221 -8.74 -15.45 -17.68
C HIS A 221 -10.07 -14.70 -17.65
N HIS A 222 -10.03 -13.37 -17.74
CA HIS A 222 -11.16 -12.48 -17.52
C HIS A 222 -11.43 -11.57 -18.73
N LEU A 223 -11.09 -12.03 -19.94
CA LEU A 223 -11.26 -11.27 -21.19
C LEU A 223 -12.73 -10.98 -21.52
N ASP A 224 -13.67 -11.81 -21.06
CA ASP A 224 -15.08 -11.79 -21.48
C ASP A 224 -16.04 -10.93 -20.62
N LYS A 225 -15.55 -10.23 -19.58
CA LYS A 225 -16.42 -9.40 -18.73
C LYS A 225 -16.68 -8.03 -19.38
N MET A 226 -17.87 -7.88 -19.96
CA MET A 226 -18.34 -6.60 -20.51
C MET A 226 -18.47 -5.51 -19.43
N ALA A 227 -18.01 -4.30 -19.75
CA ALA A 227 -18.26 -3.11 -18.95
C ALA A 227 -19.75 -2.72 -19.05
N VAL A 228 -20.45 -2.75 -17.93
CA VAL A 228 -21.88 -2.38 -17.88
C VAL A 228 -22.00 -0.86 -17.86
N LYS A 229 -22.76 -0.30 -18.81
CA LYS A 229 -23.06 1.14 -18.87
C LYS A 229 -24.16 1.49 -17.87
N GLN A 230 -23.85 2.38 -16.94
CA GLN A 230 -24.88 3.06 -16.12
C GLN A 230 -24.96 4.53 -16.53
N LYS A 231 -26.19 5.05 -16.63
CA LYS A 231 -26.43 6.49 -16.77
C LYS A 231 -26.26 7.13 -15.41
N ILE A 232 -25.31 8.05 -15.29
CA ILE A 232 -25.02 8.76 -14.05
C ILE A 232 -25.56 10.19 -14.20
N ASP A 233 -26.41 10.60 -13.26
CA ASP A 233 -26.86 11.98 -13.09
C ASP A 233 -26.20 12.65 -11.87
N ARG A 234 -26.54 13.91 -11.63
CA ARG A 234 -25.92 14.92 -10.72
C ARG A 234 -25.18 14.36 -9.48
N ILE A 235 -23.96 14.88 -9.28
CA ILE A 235 -22.89 14.26 -8.47
C ILE A 235 -22.55 15.06 -7.22
N ILE A 236 -22.91 16.35 -7.21
CA ILE A 236 -22.57 17.23 -6.09
C ILE A 236 -23.48 16.87 -4.93
N PRO A 237 -22.96 16.29 -3.83
CA PRO A 237 -23.79 15.88 -2.70
C PRO A 237 -24.28 17.12 -1.96
N HIS A 238 -25.42 16.98 -1.26
CA HIS A 238 -25.92 18.07 -0.43
C HIS A 238 -24.93 18.40 0.70
N TRP A 239 -24.64 19.69 0.90
CA TRP A 239 -23.73 20.19 1.95
C TRP A 239 -24.14 19.74 3.37
N SER A 240 -25.43 19.48 3.58
CA SER A 240 -25.97 18.92 4.82
C SER A 240 -25.37 17.54 5.14
N ASN A 241 -25.21 16.67 4.13
CA ASN A 241 -24.71 15.31 4.32
C ASN A 241 -23.23 15.32 4.68
N ILE A 242 -22.46 16.26 4.12
CA ILE A 242 -21.05 16.43 4.45
C ILE A 242 -20.88 16.77 5.94
N LYS A 243 -21.66 17.74 6.45
CA LYS A 243 -21.63 18.10 7.87
C LYS A 243 -22.08 16.97 8.79
N LYS A 244 -23.12 16.24 8.41
CA LYS A 244 -23.66 15.10 9.18
C LYS A 244 -22.59 14.01 9.38
N TYR A 245 -21.82 13.71 8.33
CA TYR A 245 -20.88 12.59 8.32
C TYR A 245 -19.43 12.96 8.63
N PHE A 246 -19.12 14.25 8.79
CA PHE A 246 -17.78 14.73 9.10
C PHE A 246 -17.18 14.07 10.35
N GLY A 247 -17.96 13.94 11.43
CA GLY A 247 -17.49 13.31 12.67
C GLY A 247 -17.10 11.84 12.49
N LEU A 248 -17.90 11.08 11.73
CA LEU A 248 -17.61 9.69 11.39
C LEU A 248 -16.38 9.58 10.49
N SER A 249 -16.25 10.50 9.53
CA SER A 249 -15.10 10.58 8.63
C SER A 249 -13.81 10.79 9.42
N VAL A 250 -13.78 11.73 10.37
CA VAL A 250 -12.60 11.98 11.21
C VAL A 250 -12.21 10.73 12.02
N GLN A 251 -13.17 10.10 12.70
CA GLN A 251 -12.92 8.89 13.50
C GLN A 251 -12.38 7.73 12.64
N SER A 252 -13.02 7.51 11.48
CA SER A 252 -12.61 6.45 10.55
C SER A 252 -11.26 6.75 9.91
N SER A 253 -10.96 8.03 9.65
CA SER A 253 -9.66 8.46 9.14
C SER A 253 -8.55 8.20 10.16
N THR A 254 -8.78 8.48 11.44
CA THR A 254 -7.81 8.14 12.50
C THR A 254 -7.51 6.64 12.53
N LEU A 255 -8.54 5.80 12.44
CA LEU A 255 -8.36 4.35 12.33
C LEU A 255 -7.56 3.99 11.06
N GLY A 256 -7.87 4.63 9.93
CA GLY A 256 -7.18 4.47 8.67
C GLY A 256 -5.69 4.80 8.74
N VAL A 257 -5.32 5.92 9.37
CA VAL A 257 -3.91 6.29 9.55
C VAL A 257 -3.17 5.29 10.44
N VAL A 258 -3.78 4.89 11.56
CA VAL A 258 -3.16 3.95 12.50
C VAL A 258 -2.93 2.59 11.84
N ILE A 259 -3.93 2.08 11.11
CA ILE A 259 -3.78 0.82 10.38
C ILE A 259 -2.80 1.00 9.24
N GLY A 260 -2.86 2.08 8.46
CA GLY A 260 -1.93 2.33 7.35
C GLY A 260 -0.46 2.41 7.80
N ALA A 261 -0.20 2.89 9.02
CA ALA A 261 1.14 2.93 9.59
C ALA A 261 1.69 1.56 10.00
N LEU A 262 0.84 0.52 10.05
CA LEU A 262 1.29 -0.86 10.28
C LEU A 262 1.84 -1.45 8.97
N PRO A 263 3.01 -2.12 9.01
CA PRO A 263 3.61 -2.68 7.80
C PRO A 263 2.71 -3.71 7.08
N GLY A 264 2.55 -3.47 5.79
CA GLY A 264 1.75 -4.21 4.80
C GLY A 264 0.34 -4.66 5.21
N THR A 265 -0.33 -3.88 6.04
CA THR A 265 -1.76 -4.05 6.33
C THR A 265 -2.66 -3.23 5.41
N GLY A 266 -2.12 -2.12 4.87
CA GLY A 266 -2.73 -1.29 3.83
C GLY A 266 -4.13 -0.73 4.08
N GLY A 267 -4.68 -0.15 3.02
CA GLY A 267 -6.00 0.48 3.01
C GLY A 267 -7.16 -0.51 3.02
N ASP A 268 -6.94 -1.77 2.67
CA ASP A 268 -7.95 -2.82 2.59
C ASP A 268 -8.44 -3.27 3.96
N ILE A 269 -7.51 -3.52 4.88
CA ILE A 269 -7.86 -3.82 6.27
C ILE A 269 -8.43 -2.58 6.96
N ALA A 270 -7.86 -1.41 6.67
CA ALA A 270 -8.38 -0.14 7.19
C ALA A 270 -9.84 0.08 6.82
N ALA A 271 -10.20 -0.14 5.55
CA ALA A 271 -11.55 0.03 5.05
C ALA A 271 -12.55 -0.95 5.70
N LEU A 272 -12.19 -2.23 5.82
CA LEU A 272 -13.03 -3.25 6.46
C LEU A 272 -13.20 -3.00 7.96
N MET A 273 -12.12 -2.66 8.68
CA MET A 273 -12.21 -2.34 10.10
C MET A 273 -13.02 -1.07 10.37
N ALA A 274 -12.91 -0.07 9.49
CA ALA A 274 -13.73 1.15 9.58
C ALA A 274 -15.21 0.86 9.32
N TYR A 275 -15.53 -0.05 8.39
CA TYR A 275 -16.90 -0.53 8.17
C TYR A 275 -17.48 -1.16 9.44
N ASP A 276 -16.75 -2.10 10.04
CA ASP A 276 -17.16 -2.78 11.27
C ASP A 276 -17.27 -1.82 12.44
N HIS A 277 -16.34 -0.86 12.55
CA HIS A 277 -16.40 0.19 13.55
C HIS A 277 -17.65 1.04 13.39
N ALA A 278 -17.94 1.52 12.18
CA ALA A 278 -19.13 2.30 11.87
C ALA A 278 -20.41 1.55 12.25
N LYS A 279 -20.48 0.25 11.94
CA LYS A 279 -21.60 -0.62 12.30
C LYS A 279 -21.81 -0.73 13.82
N ARG A 280 -20.73 -0.75 14.61
CA ARG A 280 -20.80 -0.83 16.09
C ARG A 280 -21.22 0.49 16.73
N ILE A 281 -20.77 1.63 16.21
CA ILE A 281 -21.05 2.95 16.81
C ILE A 281 -22.39 3.54 16.34
N THR A 282 -22.86 3.16 15.16
CA THR A 282 -24.09 3.71 14.57
C THR A 282 -25.31 2.99 15.12
N LYS A 283 -26.00 3.62 16.07
CA LYS A 283 -27.16 3.02 16.74
C LYS A 283 -28.43 3.01 15.88
N ASN A 284 -28.68 4.10 15.14
CA ASN A 284 -29.90 4.31 14.35
C ASN A 284 -29.56 4.71 12.91
N PRO A 285 -29.07 3.78 12.07
CA PRO A 285 -28.83 4.10 10.67
C PRO A 285 -30.19 4.25 9.93
N GLU A 286 -30.26 5.15 8.95
CA GLU A 286 -31.49 5.37 8.15
C GLU A 286 -31.94 4.10 7.42
N VAL A 287 -30.97 3.30 6.98
CA VAL A 287 -31.18 1.96 6.44
C VAL A 287 -30.14 1.00 7.03
N PRO A 288 -30.42 -0.30 7.15
CA PRO A 288 -29.44 -1.26 7.63
C PRO A 288 -28.17 -1.27 6.77
N PHE A 289 -27.01 -1.47 7.40
CA PHE A 289 -25.74 -1.74 6.73
C PHE A 289 -25.87 -2.91 5.75
N GLY A 290 -25.20 -2.81 4.59
CA GLY A 290 -25.33 -3.73 3.47
C GLY A 290 -26.58 -3.50 2.61
N LYS A 291 -27.42 -2.53 2.98
CA LYS A 291 -28.59 -2.09 2.21
C LYS A 291 -28.50 -0.61 1.85
N GLY A 292 -27.30 -0.06 1.72
CA GLY A 292 -27.09 1.32 1.28
C GLY A 292 -27.07 2.33 2.42
N ALA A 293 -26.53 1.95 3.58
CA ALA A 293 -26.28 2.88 4.67
C ALA A 293 -25.15 3.82 4.27
N LYS A 294 -25.39 5.14 4.30
CA LYS A 294 -24.37 6.15 3.94
C LYS A 294 -23.16 6.05 4.87
N GLU A 295 -23.36 5.72 6.13
CA GLU A 295 -22.31 5.46 7.12
C GLU A 295 -21.38 4.33 6.68
N GLY A 296 -21.94 3.26 6.09
CA GLY A 296 -21.20 2.12 5.53
C GLY A 296 -20.42 2.45 4.26
N LEU A 297 -20.69 3.59 3.63
CA LEU A 297 -19.89 4.13 2.52
C LEU A 297 -18.84 5.13 3.02
N VAL A 298 -19.19 6.02 3.94
CA VAL A 298 -18.31 7.09 4.43
C VAL A 298 -17.12 6.53 5.20
N ALA A 299 -17.35 5.60 6.13
CA ALA A 299 -16.29 5.14 7.02
C ALA A 299 -15.16 4.41 6.26
N PRO A 300 -15.44 3.44 5.36
CA PRO A 300 -14.38 2.78 4.60
C PRO A 300 -13.61 3.73 3.68
N GLU A 301 -14.31 4.65 3.01
CA GLU A 301 -13.68 5.57 2.05
C GLU A 301 -12.75 6.58 2.73
N SER A 302 -13.16 7.09 3.89
CA SER A 302 -12.31 7.95 4.72
C SER A 302 -11.10 7.20 5.27
N ALA A 303 -11.28 5.98 5.78
CA ALA A 303 -10.19 5.17 6.30
C ALA A 303 -9.20 4.76 5.21
N ASN A 304 -9.68 4.33 4.03
CA ASN A 304 -8.87 3.91 2.90
C ASN A 304 -7.92 5.03 2.42
N ASN A 305 -8.43 6.26 2.24
CA ASN A 305 -7.59 7.38 1.80
C ASN A 305 -6.71 7.94 2.93
N ALA A 306 -7.18 7.90 4.18
CA ALA A 306 -6.33 8.25 5.32
C ALA A 306 -5.16 7.29 5.50
N ALA A 307 -5.36 6.00 5.18
CA ALA A 307 -4.33 4.97 5.23
C ALA A 307 -3.18 5.23 4.26
N VAL A 308 -3.39 5.98 3.17
CA VAL A 308 -2.30 6.42 2.28
C VAL A 308 -1.27 7.22 3.08
N GLY A 309 -1.70 8.29 3.76
CA GLY A 309 -0.81 9.08 4.61
C GLY A 309 -0.17 8.24 5.72
N GLY A 310 -0.93 7.32 6.31
CA GLY A 310 -0.42 6.35 7.29
C GLY A 310 0.71 5.47 6.74
N ALA A 311 0.54 4.92 5.54
CA ALA A 311 1.51 4.02 4.90
C ALA A 311 2.80 4.73 4.48
N TYR A 312 2.74 6.03 4.19
CA TYR A 312 3.93 6.85 3.95
C TYR A 312 4.79 7.06 5.20
N ILE A 313 4.22 6.98 6.41
CA ILE A 313 4.98 7.20 7.66
C ILE A 313 6.11 6.16 7.77
N PRO A 314 5.86 4.85 7.92
CA PRO A 314 6.94 3.87 8.05
C PRO A 314 7.77 3.78 6.77
N MET A 315 7.17 4.03 5.60
CA MET A 315 7.89 4.01 4.34
C MET A 315 9.00 5.05 4.32
N LEU A 316 8.70 6.33 4.58
CA LEU A 316 9.71 7.40 4.53
C LEU A 316 10.63 7.40 5.75
N THR A 317 10.13 7.01 6.94
CA THR A 317 10.88 7.14 8.20
C THR A 317 11.65 5.89 8.59
N LEU A 318 11.21 4.69 8.21
CA LEU A 318 11.85 3.42 8.57
C LEU A 318 12.36 2.65 7.35
N GLY A 319 11.98 3.05 6.13
CA GLY A 319 12.25 2.26 4.92
C GLY A 319 11.43 0.97 4.85
N ILE A 320 10.31 0.91 5.59
CA ILE A 320 9.44 -0.26 5.67
C ILE A 320 8.08 0.10 5.06
N PRO A 321 7.58 -0.64 4.05
CA PRO A 321 6.34 -0.28 3.39
C PRO A 321 5.10 -0.58 4.26
N GLY A 322 4.13 0.34 4.24
CA GLY A 322 2.83 0.18 4.90
C GLY A 322 1.82 -0.68 4.12
N ASP A 323 2.04 -0.85 2.82
CA ASP A 323 1.19 -1.62 1.91
C ASP A 323 1.96 -2.10 0.66
N ALA A 324 1.29 -2.85 -0.21
CA ALA A 324 1.91 -3.35 -1.43
C ALA A 324 2.32 -2.22 -2.40
N VAL A 325 1.65 -1.06 -2.38
CA VAL A 325 1.97 0.05 -3.28
C VAL A 325 3.23 0.76 -2.80
N THR A 326 3.31 1.07 -1.51
CA THR A 326 4.47 1.66 -0.86
C THR A 326 5.71 0.78 -0.97
N ALA A 327 5.57 -0.56 -1.02
CA ALA A 327 6.68 -1.47 -1.31
C ALA A 327 7.28 -1.22 -2.70
N VAL A 328 6.40 -1.03 -3.70
CA VAL A 328 6.81 -0.65 -5.06
C VAL A 328 7.41 0.76 -5.09
N PHE A 329 6.86 1.72 -4.33
CA PHE A 329 7.46 3.06 -4.19
C PHE A 329 8.86 3.03 -3.59
N ILE A 330 9.16 2.17 -2.60
CA ILE A 330 10.52 2.03 -2.07
C ILE A 330 11.50 1.66 -3.20
N GLY A 331 11.11 0.73 -4.08
CA GLY A 331 11.89 0.41 -5.28
C GLY A 331 12.07 1.59 -6.22
N ALA A 332 11.02 2.38 -6.43
CA ALA A 332 11.07 3.59 -7.24
C ALA A 332 12.03 4.63 -6.64
N LEU A 333 11.93 4.87 -5.33
CA LEU A 333 12.80 5.80 -4.60
C LEU A 333 14.26 5.39 -4.75
N PHE A 334 14.59 4.10 -4.56
CA PHE A 334 15.95 3.61 -4.75
C PHE A 334 16.49 3.83 -6.16
N ILE A 335 15.67 3.58 -7.18
CA ILE A 335 16.02 3.85 -8.58
C ILE A 335 16.35 5.32 -8.80
N HIS A 336 15.58 6.21 -8.15
CA HIS A 336 15.76 7.65 -8.21
C HIS A 336 16.82 8.17 -7.23
N GLY A 337 17.62 7.29 -6.63
CA GLY A 337 18.71 7.65 -5.72
C GLY A 337 18.27 8.14 -4.34
N LEU A 338 17.03 7.88 -3.95
CA LEU A 338 16.48 8.17 -2.63
C LEU A 338 16.44 6.91 -1.78
N ASN A 339 17.12 6.96 -0.64
CA ASN A 339 17.09 5.90 0.35
C ASN A 339 16.10 6.27 1.46
N PRO A 340 14.88 5.71 1.47
CA PRO A 340 13.95 5.95 2.56
C PRO A 340 14.49 5.38 3.88
N GLY A 341 14.19 6.05 4.99
CA GLY A 341 14.68 5.67 6.30
C GLY A 341 14.84 6.85 7.26
N PRO A 342 15.37 6.61 8.46
CA PRO A 342 15.41 7.62 9.53
C PRO A 342 16.20 8.87 9.14
N LEU A 343 17.26 8.67 8.35
CA LEU A 343 18.14 9.70 7.87
C LEU A 343 17.55 10.54 6.72
N LEU A 344 16.48 10.08 6.06
CA LEU A 344 15.89 10.80 4.93
C LEU A 344 15.47 12.22 5.34
N LEU A 345 14.86 12.37 6.51
CA LEU A 345 14.39 13.66 7.00
C LEU A 345 15.54 14.59 7.43
N THR A 346 16.72 14.05 7.74
CA THR A 346 17.91 14.83 8.09
C THR A 346 18.79 15.16 6.89
N GLU A 347 18.96 14.22 5.96
CA GLU A 347 19.83 14.35 4.78
C GLU A 347 19.12 14.99 3.58
N LYS A 348 17.81 14.74 3.45
CA LYS A 348 16.98 15.17 2.32
C LYS A 348 15.63 15.75 2.80
N PRO A 349 15.62 16.73 3.73
CA PRO A 349 14.37 17.33 4.22
C PRO A 349 13.53 17.93 3.08
N GLU A 350 14.17 18.39 2.01
CA GLU A 350 13.51 18.91 0.81
C GLU A 350 12.60 17.87 0.15
N MET A 351 13.04 16.62 0.06
CA MET A 351 12.29 15.55 -0.60
C MET A 351 11.10 15.09 0.24
N PHE A 352 11.25 15.11 1.57
CA PHE A 352 10.15 14.82 2.48
C PHE A 352 9.03 15.84 2.32
N TRP A 353 9.33 17.13 2.47
CA TRP A 353 8.32 18.19 2.40
C TRP A 353 7.74 18.33 0.99
N PHE A 354 8.54 18.11 -0.06
CA PHE A 354 8.07 18.00 -1.43
C PHE A 354 7.02 16.90 -1.58
N THR A 355 7.28 15.70 -1.05
CA THR A 355 6.36 14.56 -1.12
C THR A 355 5.05 14.85 -0.39
N VAL A 356 5.11 15.47 0.80
CA VAL A 356 3.92 15.89 1.57
C VAL A 356 3.11 16.94 0.79
N GLY A 357 3.79 17.91 0.18
CA GLY A 357 3.16 18.93 -0.68
C GLY A 357 2.48 18.33 -1.91
N ASN A 358 3.15 17.39 -2.55
CA ASN A 358 2.66 16.66 -3.71
C ASN A 358 1.46 15.75 -3.37
N LEU A 359 1.48 15.03 -2.25
CA LEU A 359 0.33 14.27 -1.74
C LEU A 359 -0.89 15.18 -1.50
N THR A 360 -0.64 16.37 -0.93
CA THR A 360 -1.69 17.37 -0.70
C THR A 360 -2.30 17.84 -2.02
N LEU A 361 -1.45 18.15 -3.00
CA LEU A 361 -1.88 18.59 -4.33
C LEU A 361 -2.64 17.48 -5.07
N ALA A 362 -2.15 16.24 -5.04
CA ALA A 362 -2.83 15.09 -5.60
C ALA A 362 -4.21 14.89 -4.98
N ASN A 363 -4.34 15.02 -3.66
CA ASN A 363 -5.64 14.92 -2.97
C ASN A 363 -6.62 16.03 -3.39
N ILE A 364 -6.14 17.24 -3.68
CA ILE A 364 -6.95 18.31 -4.27
C ILE A 364 -7.41 17.93 -5.69
N PHE A 365 -6.53 17.38 -6.52
CA PHE A 365 -6.91 16.92 -7.85
C PHE A 365 -7.88 15.74 -7.80
N VAL A 366 -7.82 14.88 -6.78
CA VAL A 366 -8.84 13.85 -6.54
C VAL A 366 -10.20 14.49 -6.32
N LEU A 367 -10.30 15.58 -5.55
CA LEU A 367 -11.55 16.32 -5.40
C LEU A 367 -12.06 16.87 -6.73
N ILE A 368 -11.18 17.52 -7.50
CA ILE A 368 -11.52 18.16 -8.78
C ILE A 368 -12.00 17.12 -9.78
N PHE A 369 -11.18 16.11 -10.10
CA PHE A 369 -11.52 15.08 -11.08
C PHE A 369 -12.59 14.13 -10.55
N GLY A 370 -12.64 13.95 -9.23
CA GLY A 370 -13.68 13.22 -8.53
C GLY A 370 -15.08 13.76 -8.81
N LEU A 371 -15.27 15.06 -8.61
CA LEU A 371 -16.58 15.70 -8.79
C LEU A 371 -16.92 16.02 -10.26
N THR A 372 -15.91 16.25 -11.12
CA THR A 372 -16.11 16.69 -12.51
C THR A 372 -16.08 15.55 -13.55
N GLY A 373 -15.36 14.46 -13.27
CA GLY A 373 -14.93 13.50 -14.30
C GLY A 373 -15.98 12.52 -14.82
N ILE A 374 -17.18 12.44 -14.23
CA ILE A 374 -18.11 11.31 -14.48
C ILE A 374 -18.49 11.10 -15.95
N ARG A 375 -18.67 12.18 -16.73
CA ARG A 375 -18.99 12.06 -18.16
C ARG A 375 -17.81 11.55 -19.00
N LEU A 376 -16.58 11.81 -18.56
CA LEU A 376 -15.36 11.29 -19.19
C LEU A 376 -15.15 9.81 -18.82
N PHE A 377 -15.40 9.43 -17.57
CA PHE A 377 -15.28 8.05 -17.10
C PHE A 377 -16.21 7.08 -17.85
N ALA A 378 -17.46 7.46 -18.12
CA ALA A 378 -18.41 6.62 -18.87
C ALA A 378 -17.99 6.34 -20.34
N LYS A 379 -17.04 7.11 -20.90
CA LYS A 379 -16.53 6.96 -22.27
C LYS A 379 -15.13 6.34 -22.36
N ILE A 380 -14.38 6.25 -21.25
CA ILE A 380 -12.95 5.90 -21.25
C ILE A 380 -12.69 4.47 -20.70
N VAL A 381 -13.70 3.78 -20.16
CA VAL A 381 -13.59 2.39 -19.66
C VAL A 381 -13.71 1.33 -20.78
N GLU A 382 -13.24 1.65 -21.98
CA GLU A 382 -13.20 0.73 -23.13
C GLU A 382 -11.79 0.67 -23.74
N CYS A 383 -10.72 0.68 -22.92
CA CYS A 383 -9.41 0.25 -23.42
C CYS A 383 -9.46 -1.28 -23.57
N PRO A 384 -9.36 -1.84 -24.80
CA PRO A 384 -9.41 -3.28 -24.97
C PRO A 384 -8.26 -3.92 -24.20
N LYS A 385 -8.56 -4.92 -23.37
CA LYS A 385 -7.53 -5.71 -22.65
C LYS A 385 -6.49 -6.27 -23.62
N GLY A 386 -6.89 -6.54 -24.87
CA GLY A 386 -6.00 -6.96 -25.96
C GLY A 386 -4.94 -5.93 -26.39
N ILE A 387 -5.07 -4.65 -26.04
CA ILE A 387 -4.02 -3.63 -26.24
C ILE A 387 -3.24 -3.42 -24.95
N LEU A 388 -3.94 -3.37 -23.82
CA LEU A 388 -3.35 -3.07 -22.53
C LEU A 388 -2.35 -4.14 -22.08
N ILE A 389 -2.69 -5.43 -22.23
CA ILE A 389 -1.82 -6.53 -21.80
C ILE A 389 -0.50 -6.52 -22.59
N PRO A 390 -0.48 -6.49 -23.94
CA PRO A 390 0.78 -6.36 -24.69
C PRO A 390 1.60 -5.13 -24.32
N LEU A 391 0.93 -4.00 -24.07
CA LEU A 391 1.61 -2.77 -23.65
C LEU A 391 2.29 -2.95 -22.27
N ILE A 392 1.61 -3.59 -21.32
CA ILE A 392 2.20 -3.92 -20.01
C ILE A 392 3.45 -4.77 -20.20
N PHE A 393 3.38 -5.85 -20.99
CA PHE A 393 4.54 -6.70 -21.27
C PHE A 393 5.70 -5.91 -21.87
N LEU A 394 5.43 -5.08 -22.87
CA LEU A 394 6.47 -4.29 -23.53
C LEU A 394 7.10 -3.28 -22.57
N LEU A 395 6.30 -2.53 -21.80
CA LEU A 395 6.80 -1.55 -20.84
C LEU A 395 7.57 -2.21 -19.70
N SER A 396 7.10 -3.36 -19.20
CA SER A 396 7.80 -4.13 -18.17
C SER A 396 9.16 -4.66 -18.66
N ILE A 397 9.24 -5.16 -19.91
CA ILE A 397 10.52 -5.59 -20.51
C ILE A 397 11.48 -4.41 -20.61
N VAL A 398 11.02 -3.27 -21.13
CA VAL A 398 11.84 -2.05 -21.25
C VAL A 398 12.29 -1.58 -19.87
N GLY A 399 11.41 -1.58 -18.88
CA GLY A 399 11.71 -1.20 -17.51
C GLY A 399 12.76 -2.07 -16.85
N ALA A 400 12.54 -3.39 -16.85
CA ALA A 400 13.48 -4.34 -16.26
C ALA A 400 14.86 -4.24 -16.90
N TYR A 401 14.92 -4.07 -18.23
CA TYR A 401 16.19 -3.87 -18.94
C TYR A 401 16.86 -2.55 -18.55
N SER A 402 16.12 -1.46 -18.47
CA SER A 402 16.67 -0.11 -18.30
C SER A 402 17.34 0.13 -16.94
N ILE A 403 17.02 -0.67 -15.92
CA ILE A 403 17.58 -0.48 -14.57
C ILE A 403 19.09 -0.74 -14.56
N ASN A 404 19.54 -1.87 -15.10
CA ASN A 404 20.95 -2.27 -15.10
C ASN A 404 21.53 -2.48 -16.51
N ASN A 405 20.77 -2.18 -17.57
CA ASN A 405 21.07 -2.59 -18.95
C ASN A 405 21.34 -4.10 -19.07
N SER A 406 20.59 -4.90 -18.30
CA SER A 406 20.81 -6.34 -18.15
C SER A 406 19.65 -7.14 -18.72
N VAL A 407 19.97 -8.09 -19.62
CA VAL A 407 18.99 -9.06 -20.13
C VAL A 407 18.58 -10.06 -19.05
N ALA A 408 19.45 -10.32 -18.06
CA ALA A 408 19.13 -11.19 -16.93
C ALA A 408 17.95 -10.65 -16.12
N ASP A 409 17.85 -9.34 -15.94
CA ASP A 409 16.74 -8.71 -15.20
C ASP A 409 15.39 -8.91 -15.92
N ILE A 410 15.38 -8.98 -17.25
CA ILE A 410 14.18 -9.34 -18.02
C ILE A 410 13.75 -10.78 -17.72
N TRP A 411 14.71 -11.72 -17.70
CA TRP A 411 14.41 -13.12 -17.40
C TRP A 411 13.94 -13.32 -15.97
N TRP A 412 14.56 -12.63 -15.00
CA TRP A 412 14.08 -12.62 -13.61
C TRP A 412 12.66 -12.07 -13.52
N MET A 413 12.39 -10.92 -14.13
CA MET A 413 11.06 -10.33 -14.16
C MET A 413 10.02 -11.30 -14.75
N LEU A 414 10.31 -11.94 -15.89
CA LEU A 414 9.40 -12.92 -16.51
C LEU A 414 9.21 -14.15 -15.61
N GLY A 415 10.29 -14.71 -15.06
CA GLY A 415 10.25 -15.86 -14.16
C GLY A 415 9.42 -15.60 -12.90
N PHE A 416 9.64 -14.45 -12.26
CA PHE A 416 8.84 -14.02 -11.11
C PHE A 416 7.40 -13.65 -11.47
N GLY A 417 7.15 -13.21 -12.70
CA GLY A 417 5.80 -13.02 -13.23
C GLY A 417 5.02 -14.32 -13.32
N VAL A 418 5.64 -15.37 -13.85
CA VAL A 418 5.05 -16.72 -13.90
C VAL A 418 4.88 -17.29 -12.49
N LEU A 419 5.91 -17.18 -11.63
CA LEU A 419 5.82 -17.62 -10.24
C LEU A 419 4.69 -16.92 -9.49
N GLY A 420 4.62 -15.60 -9.59
CA GLY A 420 3.59 -14.79 -8.95
C GLY A 420 2.18 -15.15 -9.43
N TYR A 421 2.02 -15.53 -10.71
CA TYR A 421 0.75 -15.98 -11.26
C TYR A 421 0.29 -17.29 -10.62
N PHE A 422 1.18 -18.29 -10.50
CA PHE A 422 0.86 -19.54 -9.82
C PHE A 422 0.62 -19.35 -8.32
N MET A 423 1.42 -18.53 -7.65
CA MET A 423 1.23 -18.20 -6.25
C MET A 423 -0.17 -17.64 -5.98
N LYS A 424 -0.64 -16.69 -6.82
CA LYS A 424 -2.00 -16.17 -6.76
C LYS A 424 -3.04 -17.28 -6.95
N MET A 425 -2.84 -18.16 -7.94
CA MET A 425 -3.76 -19.28 -8.20
C MET A 425 -3.89 -20.24 -7.00
N TYR A 426 -2.80 -20.48 -6.25
CA TYR A 426 -2.82 -21.31 -5.04
C TYR A 426 -3.16 -20.54 -3.75
N GLY A 427 -3.53 -19.26 -3.87
CA GLY A 427 -3.95 -18.42 -2.74
C GLY A 427 -2.81 -17.97 -1.82
N TYR A 428 -1.62 -17.77 -2.36
CA TYR A 428 -0.53 -17.04 -1.69
C TYR A 428 -0.59 -15.56 -2.06
N GLN A 429 -0.35 -14.66 -1.11
CA GLN A 429 -0.16 -13.25 -1.45
C GLN A 429 1.27 -12.97 -1.88
N LEU A 430 1.40 -12.03 -2.81
CA LEU A 430 2.68 -11.57 -3.32
C LEU A 430 3.29 -10.47 -2.44
N GLY A 431 2.46 -9.76 -1.67
CA GLY A 431 2.90 -8.71 -0.73
C GLY A 431 4.01 -9.16 0.23
N PRO A 432 3.83 -10.27 0.98
CA PRO A 432 4.87 -10.80 1.86
C PRO A 432 6.17 -11.15 1.13
N VAL A 433 6.10 -11.67 -0.10
CA VAL A 433 7.29 -12.02 -0.89
C VAL A 433 8.10 -10.77 -1.20
N ILE A 434 7.44 -9.73 -1.74
CA ILE A 434 8.11 -8.47 -2.08
C ILE A 434 8.66 -7.80 -0.82
N LEU A 435 7.90 -7.81 0.27
CA LEU A 435 8.37 -7.30 1.54
C LEU A 435 9.62 -8.05 2.02
N GLY A 436 9.63 -9.38 1.91
CA GLY A 436 10.77 -10.21 2.21
C GLY A 436 12.00 -9.88 1.36
N VAL A 437 11.82 -9.65 0.06
CA VAL A 437 12.93 -9.28 -0.85
C VAL A 437 13.55 -7.94 -0.44
N ILE A 438 12.72 -6.94 -0.17
CA ILE A 438 13.17 -5.59 0.21
C ILE A 438 13.85 -5.62 1.59
N LEU A 439 13.20 -6.25 2.57
CA LEU A 439 13.68 -6.26 3.96
C LEU A 439 14.78 -7.29 4.20
N SER A 440 15.08 -8.18 3.25
CA SER A 440 16.12 -9.20 3.40
C SER A 440 17.47 -8.61 3.78
N ARG A 441 17.96 -7.63 3.02
CA ARG A 441 19.26 -6.99 3.26
C ARG A 441 19.25 -6.22 4.58
N LEU A 442 18.17 -5.47 4.82
CA LEU A 442 17.98 -4.76 6.08
C LEU A 442 18.07 -5.72 7.27
N MET A 443 17.38 -6.85 7.22
CA MET A 443 17.34 -7.81 8.30
C MET A 443 18.68 -8.54 8.48
N ASP A 444 19.31 -9.02 7.40
CA ASP A 444 20.58 -9.74 7.44
C ASP A 444 21.73 -8.86 7.97
N GLU A 445 21.88 -7.66 7.43
CA GLU A 445 22.93 -6.73 7.90
C GLU A 445 22.74 -6.35 9.36
N ASN A 446 21.49 -6.05 9.77
CA ASN A 446 21.22 -5.66 11.14
C ASN A 446 21.32 -6.81 12.14
N TRP A 447 20.96 -8.04 11.75
CA TRP A 447 21.22 -9.25 12.53
C TRP A 447 22.71 -9.41 12.82
N ARG A 448 23.55 -9.30 11.78
CA ARG A 448 24.99 -9.46 11.91
C ARG A 448 25.64 -8.35 12.71
N ARG A 449 25.25 -7.10 12.48
CA ARG A 449 25.70 -5.95 13.29
C ARG A 449 25.29 -6.13 14.76
N ALA A 450 24.10 -6.66 15.03
CA ALA A 450 23.65 -6.92 16.39
C ALA A 450 24.49 -8.02 17.07
N ILE A 451 24.74 -9.15 16.40
CA ILE A 451 25.59 -10.22 16.95
C ILE A 451 27.03 -9.74 17.20
N ILE A 452 27.61 -8.99 16.26
CA ILE A 452 28.96 -8.43 16.41
C ILE A 452 29.00 -7.48 17.62
N SER A 453 27.96 -6.66 17.83
CA SER A 453 27.88 -5.77 18.99
C SER A 453 27.83 -6.51 20.33
N GLU A 454 27.30 -7.73 20.33
CA GLU A 454 27.22 -8.64 21.48
C GLU A 454 28.42 -9.61 21.55
N ARG A 455 29.50 -9.32 20.81
CA ARG A 455 30.73 -10.14 20.75
C ARG A 455 30.46 -11.61 20.41
N GLU A 456 29.49 -11.84 19.53
CA GLU A 456 29.08 -13.17 19.07
C GLU A 456 28.50 -14.10 20.15
N ASP A 457 28.13 -13.55 21.33
CA ASP A 457 27.43 -14.30 22.36
C ASP A 457 25.90 -14.25 22.17
N LEU A 458 25.33 -15.37 21.71
CA LEU A 458 23.89 -15.53 21.55
C LEU A 458 23.13 -15.40 22.88
N GLY A 459 23.72 -15.81 24.01
CA GLY A 459 23.09 -15.71 25.32
C GLY A 459 22.85 -14.25 25.72
N SER A 460 23.91 -13.44 25.63
CA SER A 460 23.83 -11.99 25.86
C SER A 460 22.89 -11.29 24.87
N PHE A 461 22.90 -11.69 23.59
CA PHE A 461 21.97 -11.14 22.61
C PHE A 461 20.50 -11.33 23.01
N PHE A 462 20.07 -12.56 23.35
CA PHE A 462 18.66 -12.80 23.71
C PHE A 462 18.27 -12.12 25.03
N LEU A 463 19.18 -12.06 26.00
CA LEU A 463 18.95 -11.31 27.25
C LEU A 463 18.79 -9.82 26.96
N ASN A 464 19.62 -9.27 26.09
CA ASN A 464 19.59 -7.85 25.72
C ASN A 464 18.40 -7.49 24.83
N LEU A 465 17.88 -8.45 24.07
CA LEU A 465 16.63 -8.32 23.34
C LEU A 465 15.43 -8.12 24.28
N ALA A 466 15.47 -8.74 25.47
CA ALA A 466 14.44 -8.60 26.48
C ALA A 466 14.67 -7.41 27.45
N SER A 467 15.90 -6.88 27.53
CA SER A 467 16.25 -5.80 28.47
C SER A 467 15.93 -4.41 27.93
N SER A 468 16.03 -4.20 26.61
CA SER A 468 15.61 -2.95 25.97
C SER A 468 14.08 -2.87 25.88
N PRO A 469 13.43 -1.79 26.36
CA PRO A 469 11.98 -1.66 26.32
C PRO A 469 11.38 -1.78 24.91
N LEU A 470 12.03 -1.19 23.90
CA LEU A 470 11.60 -1.26 22.51
C LEU A 470 11.76 -2.68 21.96
N SER A 471 12.92 -3.28 22.20
CA SER A 471 13.23 -4.63 21.75
C SER A 471 12.25 -5.65 22.35
N ALA A 472 11.96 -5.52 23.65
CA ALA A 472 11.01 -6.34 24.36
C ALA A 472 9.58 -6.17 23.83
N PHE A 473 9.16 -4.95 23.50
CA PHE A 473 7.85 -4.68 22.90
C PHE A 473 7.72 -5.34 21.51
N LEU A 474 8.73 -5.20 20.66
CA LEU A 474 8.75 -5.81 19.33
C LEU A 474 8.73 -7.34 19.41
N LEU A 475 9.57 -7.92 20.28
CA LEU A 475 9.62 -9.35 20.52
C LEU A 475 8.27 -9.87 21.05
N THR A 476 7.68 -9.18 22.03
CA THR A 476 6.37 -9.55 22.58
C THR A 476 5.29 -9.50 21.51
N SER A 477 5.31 -8.48 20.65
CA SER A 477 4.36 -8.35 19.53
C SER A 477 4.49 -9.50 18.53
N ILE A 478 5.71 -9.86 18.16
CA ILE A 478 6.00 -11.02 17.29
C ILE A 478 5.47 -12.31 17.91
N VAL A 479 5.77 -12.55 19.19
CA VAL A 479 5.31 -13.74 19.92
C VAL A 479 3.79 -13.77 20.04
N LEU A 480 3.15 -12.64 20.32
CA LEU A 480 1.69 -12.54 20.39
C LEU A 480 1.03 -12.81 19.04
N ILE A 481 1.57 -12.28 17.93
CA ILE A 481 1.06 -12.58 16.59
C ILE A 481 1.15 -14.09 16.34
N PHE A 482 2.31 -14.69 16.62
CA PHE A 482 2.50 -16.12 16.45
C PHE A 482 1.52 -16.94 17.30
N LEU A 483 1.42 -16.63 18.60
CA LEU A 483 0.55 -17.34 19.54
C LEU A 483 -0.94 -17.16 19.21
N SER A 484 -1.38 -15.95 18.88
CA SER A 484 -2.78 -15.64 18.58
C SER A 484 -3.36 -16.48 17.45
N GLN A 485 -2.50 -16.96 16.55
CA GLN A 485 -2.87 -17.74 15.39
C GLN A 485 -2.61 -19.25 15.57
N THR A 486 -2.04 -19.68 16.71
CA THR A 486 -1.94 -21.11 17.02
C THR A 486 -3.31 -21.70 17.41
N PRO A 487 -3.57 -22.98 17.10
CA PRO A 487 -4.81 -23.65 17.52
C PRO A 487 -5.00 -23.69 19.04
N VAL A 488 -3.94 -23.46 19.83
CA VAL A 488 -4.00 -23.36 21.29
C VAL A 488 -4.72 -22.08 21.72
N TRP A 489 -4.41 -20.93 21.12
CA TRP A 489 -5.10 -19.67 21.44
C TRP A 489 -6.57 -19.69 21.04
N ALA A 490 -6.87 -20.24 19.86
CA ALA A 490 -8.24 -20.42 19.38
C ALA A 490 -9.09 -21.33 20.28
N ARG A 491 -8.48 -22.38 20.88
CA ARG A 491 -9.17 -23.35 21.75
C ARG A 491 -9.32 -22.90 23.20
N TRP A 492 -8.33 -22.18 23.75
CA TRP A 492 -8.27 -21.91 25.19
C TRP A 492 -8.55 -20.44 25.56
N ILE A 493 -8.20 -19.48 24.69
CA ILE A 493 -8.18 -18.05 25.03
C ILE A 493 -9.31 -17.29 24.34
N ARG A 494 -9.59 -17.59 23.06
CA ARG A 494 -10.70 -17.00 22.31
C ARG A 494 -12.07 -17.15 23.01
N PRO A 495 -12.41 -18.30 23.65
CA PRO A 495 -13.67 -18.45 24.39
C PRO A 495 -13.76 -17.58 25.65
N LEU A 496 -12.62 -17.31 26.32
CA LEU A 496 -12.58 -16.50 27.53
C LEU A 496 -12.84 -15.01 27.25
N TRP A 497 -12.53 -14.55 26.04
CA TRP A 497 -12.82 -13.17 25.59
C TRP A 497 -14.21 -13.06 24.94
N ALA A 498 -14.64 -14.08 24.17
CA ALA A 498 -15.98 -14.13 23.59
C ALA A 498 -17.10 -14.23 24.65
N GLY A 499 -16.83 -14.83 25.81
CA GLY A 499 -17.78 -14.93 26.93
C GLY A 499 -18.23 -13.61 27.56
N LYS A 500 -17.70 -12.46 27.13
CA LYS A 500 -18.19 -11.12 27.51
C LYS A 500 -19.05 -10.43 26.45
N GLU A 501 -19.00 -10.84 25.18
CA GLU A 501 -19.82 -10.22 24.12
C GLU A 501 -21.27 -10.75 24.12
N ASP A 502 -21.50 -12.02 24.47
CA ASP A 502 -22.85 -12.62 24.52
C ASP A 502 -23.72 -12.11 25.70
N LYS A 503 -23.13 -11.47 26.72
CA LYS A 503 -23.91 -10.87 27.82
C LYS A 503 -24.38 -9.43 27.52
N ALA A 504 -23.95 -8.84 26.41
CA ALA A 504 -24.41 -7.52 25.96
C ALA A 504 -25.51 -7.60 24.88
N GLN A 505 -25.91 -8.82 24.48
CA GLN A 505 -26.98 -9.09 23.50
C GLN A 505 -28.17 -9.85 24.11
N ALA A 506 -28.27 -9.93 25.43
CA ALA A 506 -29.43 -10.48 26.14
C ALA A 506 -30.30 -9.36 26.73
#